data_AF-A0A494RR58-F1
#
_entry.id   AF-A0A494RR58-F1
#
_cell.length_a   1.000
_cell.length_b   1.000
_cell.length_c   1.000
_cell.angle_alpha   90.00
_cell.angle_beta   90.00
_cell.angle_gamma   90.00
#
_symmetry.space_group_name_H-M   'P 1'
#
loop_
_entity.id
_entity.type
_entity.pdbx_description
1 polymer ?
#
loop_
_entity_poly.entity_id
_entity_poly.type
_entity_poly.pdbx_seq_one_letter_code
_entity_poly.pdbx_strand_id
1 'polypeptide(L)' 'MDQDEDFGACDDPIYRAGVLMGRNQALTDVMERLLSPEAVTAGKAVRAIWKWVHQTQEELRTEMRVVFADLDADDEVDA' A
#
# COMPACT_ATOMS: atom_id res chain seq x y z
N MET A 1 -29.21 -12.33 5.37
CA MET A 1 -28.16 -12.31 6.41
C MET A 1 -26.95 -11.80 5.69
N ASP A 2 -26.99 -10.52 5.35
CA ASP A 2 -25.92 -9.84 4.63
C ASP A 2 -24.90 -9.47 5.70
N GLN A 3 -23.99 -10.41 5.98
CA GLN A 3 -22.76 -10.09 6.67
C GLN A 3 -21.83 -9.50 5.60
N ASP A 4 -22.14 -8.27 5.20
CA ASP A 4 -21.12 -7.36 4.78
C ASP A 4 -20.27 -7.15 6.04
N GLU A 5 -19.24 -7.98 6.21
CA GLU A 5 -18.17 -7.69 7.14
C GLU A 5 -17.64 -6.33 6.74
N ASP A 6 -18.13 -5.33 7.46
CA ASP A 6 -17.56 -4.00 7.54
C ASP A 6 -16.14 -4.15 8.05
N PHE A 7 -15.23 -4.50 7.13
CA PHE A 7 -13.81 -4.20 7.25
C PHE A 7 -13.69 -2.68 7.08
N GLY A 8 -14.30 -1.94 8.01
CA GLY A 8 -14.08 -0.52 8.16
C GLY A 8 -12.58 -0.34 8.13
N ALA A 9 -12.11 0.44 7.15
CA ALA A 9 -10.71 0.77 7.08
C ALA A 9 -10.30 1.23 8.47
N CYS A 10 -9.32 0.57 9.06
CA CYS A 10 -8.94 0.87 10.43
C CYS A 10 -8.36 2.29 10.43
N ASP A 11 -9.21 3.25 10.80
CA ASP A 11 -8.88 4.68 10.90
C ASP A 11 -7.91 5.00 12.03
N ASP A 12 -7.47 3.99 12.77
CA ASP A 12 -6.44 4.12 13.78
C ASP A 12 -5.18 4.73 13.14
N PRO A 13 -4.79 5.97 13.52
CA PRO A 13 -3.61 6.63 12.99
C PRO A 13 -2.32 5.81 13.20
N ILE A 14 -2.27 4.99 14.27
CA ILE A 14 -1.15 4.10 14.57
C ILE A 14 -1.11 2.93 13.59
N TYR A 15 -2.26 2.35 13.25
CA TYR A 15 -2.35 1.30 12.25
C TYR A 15 -1.90 1.82 10.87
N ARG A 16 -2.42 2.99 10.45
CA ARG A 16 -2.04 3.63 9.19
C ARG A 16 -0.55 4.00 9.14
N ALA A 17 -0.01 4.54 10.23
CA ALA A 17 1.42 4.82 10.35
C ALA A 17 2.26 3.53 10.27
N GLY A 18 1.82 2.45 10.91
CA GLY A 18 2.46 1.14 10.85
C GLY A 18 2.51 0.57 9.42
N VAL A 19 1.41 0.68 8.68
CA VAL A 19 1.33 0.29 7.25
C VAL A 19 2.31 1.12 6.41
N LEU A 20 2.33 2.45 6.58
CA LEU A 20 3.26 3.34 5.86
C LEU A 20 4.74 3.03 6.17
N MET A 21 5.07 2.80 7.44
CA MET A 21 6.44 2.42 7.82
C MET A 21 6.84 1.07 7.22
N GLY A 22 5.94 0.07 7.24
CA GLY A 22 6.17 -1.22 6.60
C GLY A 22 6.42 -1.10 5.09
N ARG A 23 5.70 -0.21 4.41
CA ARG A 23 5.88 0.08 2.98
C ARG A 23 7.24 0.72 2.68
N ASN A 24 7.65 1.69 3.51
CA ASN A 24 8.97 2.31 3.39
C ASN A 24 10.10 1.28 3.60
N GLN A 25 9.93 0.37 4.55
CA GLN A 25 10.90 -0.71 4.77
C GLN A 25 10.98 -1.65 3.56
N ALA A 26 9.84 -2.06 2.99
CA ALA A 26 9.82 -2.92 1.80
C ALA A 26 10.50 -2.29 0.58
N LEU A 27 10.37 -0.98 0.40
CA LEU A 27 11.10 -0.24 -0.63
C LEU A 27 12.62 -0.28 -0.38
N THR A 28 13.06 -0.03 0.85
CA THR A 28 14.49 -0.12 1.23
C THR A 28 15.06 -1.51 0.93
N ASP A 29 14.36 -2.58 1.31
CA ASP A 29 14.81 -3.96 1.08
C ASP A 29 14.95 -4.30 -0.41
N VAL A 30 14.05 -3.77 -1.26
CA VAL A 30 14.13 -3.93 -2.72
C VAL A 30 15.33 -3.16 -3.27
N MET A 31 15.56 -1.91 -2.83
CA MET A 31 16.70 -1.12 -3.25
C MET A 31 18.03 -1.74 -2.82
N GLU A 32 18.15 -2.24 -1.60
CA GLU A 32 19.35 -2.93 -1.12
C GLU A 32 19.66 -4.20 -1.94
N ARG A 33 18.64 -4.99 -2.31
CA ARG A 33 18.83 -6.16 -3.18
C ARG A 33 19.26 -5.80 -4.61
N LEU A 34 18.80 -4.66 -5.12
CA LEU A 34 19.17 -4.18 -6.46
C LEU A 34 20.59 -3.63 -6.49
N LEU A 35 21.03 -3.00 -5.40
CA LEU A 35 22.34 -2.36 -5.25
C LEU A 35 23.40 -3.31 -4.68
N SER A 36 23.02 -4.53 -4.28
CA SER A 36 23.93 -5.55 -3.76
C SER A 36 25.00 -5.92 -4.80
N PRO A 37 26.29 -6.02 -4.42
CA PRO A 37 27.37 -6.46 -5.31
C PRO A 37 27.16 -7.88 -5.88
N GLU A 38 26.36 -8.70 -5.19
CA GLU A 38 25.99 -10.06 -5.60
C GLU A 38 24.81 -10.08 -6.60
N ALA A 39 24.48 -8.91 -7.17
CA ALA A 39 23.26 -8.63 -7.89
C ALA A 39 22.84 -9.78 -8.82
N VAL A 40 21.69 -10.31 -8.45
CA VAL A 40 20.79 -11.10 -9.27
C VAL A 40 20.80 -10.57 -10.71
N THR A 41 20.90 -11.45 -11.72
CA THR A 41 20.93 -11.04 -13.13
C THR A 41 19.92 -9.93 -13.43
N ALA A 42 20.25 -8.98 -14.30
CA ALA A 42 19.42 -7.80 -14.59
C ALA A 42 17.92 -8.14 -14.78
N GLY A 43 17.60 -9.30 -15.39
CA GLY A 43 16.22 -9.76 -15.55
C GLY A 43 15.49 -10.18 -14.26
N LYS A 44 16.18 -10.66 -13.22
CA LYS A 44 15.59 -10.92 -11.90
C LYS A 44 15.39 -9.62 -11.12
N ALA A 45 16.32 -8.67 -11.20
CA ALA A 45 16.20 -7.33 -10.66
C ALA A 45 14.97 -6.59 -11.23
N VAL A 46 14.82 -6.56 -12.56
CA VAL A 46 13.66 -5.93 -13.23
C VAL A 46 12.34 -6.56 -12.80
N ARG A 47 12.28 -7.89 -12.66
CA ARG A 47 11.06 -8.58 -12.18
C ARG A 47 10.72 -8.25 -10.73
N ALA A 48 11.72 -8.11 -9.86
CA ALA A 48 11.51 -7.71 -8.47
C ALA A 48 10.96 -6.28 -8.36
N ILE A 49 11.55 -5.34 -9.12
CA ILE A 49 11.05 -3.95 -9.21
C ILE A 49 9.61 -3.94 -9.72
N TRP A 50 9.34 -4.65 -10.83
CA TRP A 50 8.02 -4.68 -11.43
C TRP A 50 6.96 -5.20 -10.45
N LYS A 51 7.26 -6.28 -9.73
CA LYS A 51 6.36 -6.84 -8.71
C LYS A 51 6.10 -5.84 -7.58
N TRP A 52 7.14 -5.17 -7.10
CA TRP A 52 7.01 -4.14 -6.05
C TRP A 52 6.16 -2.95 -6.52
N VAL A 53 6.40 -2.42 -7.73
CA VAL A 53 5.61 -1.32 -8.29
C VAL A 53 4.14 -1.72 -8.38
N HIS A 54 3.85 -2.91 -8.90
CA HIS A 54 2.48 -3.37 -9.08
C HIS A 54 1.76 -3.53 -7.75
N GLN A 55 2.41 -4.14 -6.76
CA GLN A 55 1.87 -4.28 -5.41
C GLN A 55 1.62 -2.91 -4.76
N THR A 56 2.56 -1.98 -4.89
CA THR A 56 2.44 -0.62 -4.35
C THR A 56 1.28 0.15 -4.98
N GLN A 57 1.05 0.00 -6.29
CA GLN A 57 -0.07 0.63 -6.99
C GLN A 57 -1.43 0.05 -6.57
N GLU A 58 -1.49 -1.26 -6.32
CA GLU A 58 -2.71 -1.91 -5.85
C GLU A 58 -3.07 -1.46 -4.43
N GLU A 59 -2.09 -1.44 -3.53
CA GLU A 59 -2.26 -0.92 -2.16
C GLU A 59 -2.64 0.56 -2.17
N LEU A 60 -2.01 1.39 -3.01
CA LEU A 60 -2.37 2.80 -3.15
C LEU A 60 -3.81 2.98 -3.65
N ARG A 61 -4.25 2.16 -4.61
CA ARG A 61 -5.63 2.22 -5.10
C ARG A 61 -6.63 1.90 -4.00
N THR A 62 -6.33 0.94 -3.13
CA THR A 62 -7.16 0.60 -1.97
C THR A 62 -7.22 1.76 -0.98
N GLU A 63 -6.08 2.32 -0.60
CA GLU A 63 -6.01 3.48 0.30
C GLU A 63 -6.75 4.70 -0.27
N MET A 64 -6.59 5.01 -1.56
CA MET A 64 -7.30 6.12 -2.19
C MET A 64 -8.82 5.90 -2.19
N ARG A 65 -9.30 4.66 -2.35
CA ARG A 65 -10.74 4.37 -2.25
C ARG A 65 -11.27 4.64 -0.85
N VAL A 66 -10.51 4.27 0.18
CA VAL A 66 -10.88 4.55 1.57
C VAL A 66 -10.96 6.06 1.79
N VAL A 67 -9.89 6.79 1.46
CA VAL A 67 -9.84 8.25 1.65
C VAL A 67 -10.96 8.97 0.88
N PHE A 68 -11.26 8.54 -0.34
CA PHE A 68 -12.37 9.14 -1.09
C PHE A 68 -13.74 8.77 -0.52
N ALA A 69 -13.93 7.54 -0.01
CA ALA A 69 -15.17 7.17 0.67
C ALA A 69 -15.40 7.98 1.95
N ASP A 70 -14.33 8.24 2.73
CA ASP A 70 -14.41 9.09 3.93
C ASP A 70 -14.79 10.53 3.57
N LEU A 71 -14.19 11.08 2.50
CA LEU A 71 -14.50 12.42 2.01
C LEU A 71 -15.94 12.53 1.50
N ASP A 72 -16.43 11.54 0.75
CA ASP A 72 -17.81 11.52 0.25
C ASP A 72 -18.83 11.36 1.40
N ALA A 73 -18.49 10.63 2.47
CA ALA A 73 -19.33 10.48 3.65
C ALA A 73 -19.42 11.78 4.48
N ASP A 74 -18.33 12.52 4.60
CA ASP A 74 -18.32 13.84 5.24
C ASP A 74 -19.16 14.86 4.45
N ASP A 75 -19.13 14.81 3.10
CA ASP A 75 -19.93 15.69 2.23
C ASP A 75 -21.45 15.40 2.30
N GLU A 76 -21.88 14.16 2.62
CA GLU A 76 -23.30 13.82 2.83
C GLU A 76 -23.85 14.26 4.20
N VAL A 77 -23.00 14.48 5.20
CA VAL A 77 -23.41 14.90 6.56
C VAL A 77 -23.61 16.42 6.67
N ASP A 78 -22.99 17.19 5.79
CA ASP A 78 -23.11 18.65 5.72
C ASP A 78 -24.20 19.16 4.72
N ALA A 79 -24.96 18.25 4.08
CA ALA A 79 -26.03 18.55 3.10
C ALA A 79 -27.46 18.51 3.69
#